data_AF-A0A7J7Z9Y4-F1
#
_entry.id   AF-A0A7J7Z9Y4-F1
#
_cell.length_a   1.000
_cell.length_b   1.000
_cell.length_c   1.000
_cell.angle_alpha   90.00
_cell.angle_beta   90.00
_cell.angle_gamma   90.00
#
_symmetry.space_group_name_H-M   'P 1'
#
loop_
_entity.id
_entity.type
_entity.pdbx_description
1 polymer ?
#
loop_
_entity_poly.entity_id
_entity_poly.type
_entity_poly.pdbx_seq_one_letter_code
_entity_poly.pdbx_strand_id
1 'polypeptide(L)'
;MFSTLERSFLALDWDPDLKKRYFDENAAEDFEKHESVEYKPPKKPFVKLKDCIELFTTKEKLGAEDPWYCPNCKEHQQATKKLDLWSLPPVLVVHLKRFSYSRYMRDKLDTLVDFPITDLDMSEFLINPNAGPCRYNLIAVSNHYGGMGGGHYTAFAKNKDDGKWYYFDDSSVSTASEDQIVSKAAYVLFYQRQDTFSGTGFFPLDRETKGASAAAGIPLESDEDSNDNDNDIENENCMHTN
;
A
#
# COMPACT_ATOMS: atom_id res chain seq x y z
N MET A 1 12.87 24.36 -34.74
CA MET A 1 12.58 23.47 -35.88
C MET A 1 11.84 22.27 -35.30
N PHE A 2 10.50 22.24 -35.36
CA PHE A 2 9.70 21.19 -34.73
C PHE A 2 9.49 20.05 -35.72
N SER A 3 10.00 18.86 -35.36
CA SER A 3 9.78 17.61 -36.08
C SER A 3 8.39 17.08 -35.74
N THR A 4 7.40 17.29 -36.60
CA THR A 4 6.11 16.59 -36.57
C THR A 4 6.35 15.11 -36.86
N LEU A 5 6.04 14.22 -35.91
CA LEU A 5 5.97 12.78 -36.16
C LEU A 5 4.90 12.52 -37.22
N GLU A 6 5.30 12.06 -38.40
CA GLU A 6 4.38 11.55 -39.41
C GLU A 6 3.72 10.27 -38.89
N ARG A 7 2.43 10.36 -38.56
CA ARG A 7 1.60 9.18 -38.32
C ARG A 7 1.13 8.65 -39.66
N SER A 8 1.60 7.45 -40.00
CA SER A 8 1.08 6.70 -41.14
C SER A 8 -0.21 5.99 -40.73
N PHE A 9 -1.26 6.12 -41.55
CA PHE A 9 -2.53 5.43 -41.35
C PHE A 9 -2.74 4.43 -42.48
N LEU A 10 -3.21 3.23 -42.12
CA LEU A 10 -3.68 2.23 -43.07
C LEU A 10 -5.21 2.21 -42.97
N ALA A 11 -5.88 2.47 -44.09
CA ALA A 11 -7.32 2.31 -44.21
C ALA A 11 -7.61 1.11 -45.13
N LEU A 12 -8.61 0.32 -44.73
CA LEU A 12 -9.18 -0.76 -45.53
C LEU A 12 -10.64 -0.38 -45.76
N ASP A 13 -11.03 -0.27 -47.03
CA ASP A 13 -12.40 0.02 -47.41
C ASP A 13 -12.97 -1.13 -48.24
N TRP A 14 -14.27 -1.35 -48.10
CA TRP A 14 -14.97 -2.38 -48.86
C TRP A 14 -15.45 -1.78 -50.18
N ASP A 15 -15.28 -2.53 -51.27
CA ASP A 15 -15.94 -2.19 -52.52
C ASP A 15 -17.46 -2.11 -52.29
N PRO A 16 -18.13 -1.00 -52.65
CA PRO A 16 -19.55 -0.80 -52.35
C PRO A 16 -20.48 -1.86 -52.98
N ASP A 17 -20.15 -2.37 -54.17
CA ASP A 17 -20.93 -3.38 -54.86
C ASP A 17 -20.73 -4.76 -54.22
N LEU A 18 -19.52 -5.05 -53.72
CA LEU A 18 -19.24 -6.27 -52.96
C LEU A 18 -19.90 -6.24 -51.58
N LYS A 19 -19.84 -5.11 -50.86
CA LYS A 19 -20.53 -4.93 -49.58
C LYS A 19 -22.03 -5.22 -49.75
N LYS A 20 -22.67 -4.61 -50.75
CA LYS A 20 -24.11 -4.82 -50.98
C LYS A 20 -24.48 -6.27 -51.34
N ARG A 21 -23.58 -7.03 -51.97
CA ARG A 21 -23.84 -8.41 -52.39
C ARG A 21 -23.53 -9.47 -51.33
N TYR A 22 -22.51 -9.22 -50.50
CA TYR A 22 -21.94 -10.25 -49.63
C TYR A 22 -21.92 -9.87 -48.15
N PHE A 23 -22.10 -8.59 -47.82
CA PHE A 23 -22.23 -8.15 -46.43
C PHE A 23 -23.70 -8.28 -46.03
N ASP A 24 -23.98 -9.30 -45.22
CA ASP A 24 -25.27 -9.44 -44.58
C ASP A 24 -25.31 -8.56 -43.33
N GLU A 25 -25.94 -7.39 -43.45
CA GLU A 25 -26.12 -6.45 -42.34
C GLU A 25 -26.87 -7.10 -41.17
N ASN A 26 -27.85 -7.96 -41.45
CA ASN A 26 -28.62 -8.62 -40.40
C ASN A 26 -27.75 -9.64 -39.64
N ALA A 27 -26.94 -10.43 -40.35
CA ALA A 27 -26.03 -11.38 -39.70
C ALA A 27 -24.86 -10.67 -38.98
N ALA A 28 -24.49 -9.46 -39.41
CA ALA A 28 -23.48 -8.65 -38.73
C ALA A 28 -24.01 -7.96 -37.46
N GLU A 29 -25.30 -7.67 -37.42
CA GLU A 29 -26.00 -7.07 -36.27
C GLU A 29 -26.62 -8.12 -35.32
N ASP A 30 -26.73 -9.37 -35.76
CA ASP A 30 -27.21 -10.49 -34.93
C ASP A 30 -26.10 -10.95 -33.97
N PHE A 31 -26.13 -10.40 -32.76
CA PHE A 31 -25.31 -10.86 -31.65
C PHE A 31 -26.14 -10.99 -30.38
N GLU A 32 -25.95 -12.08 -29.65
CA GLU A 32 -26.52 -12.22 -28.31
C GLU A 32 -25.73 -11.34 -27.33
N LYS A 33 -26.31 -10.18 -27.02
CA LYS A 33 -25.77 -9.27 -26.02
C LYS A 33 -25.99 -9.85 -24.62
N HIS A 34 -24.96 -10.49 -24.07
CA HIS A 34 -24.99 -11.00 -22.69
C HIS A 34 -25.33 -9.87 -21.69
N GLU A 35 -26.09 -10.16 -20.63
CA GLU A 35 -26.55 -9.16 -19.64
C GLU A 35 -25.40 -8.32 -19.04
N SER A 36 -24.19 -8.88 -18.98
CA SER A 36 -22.98 -8.19 -18.51
C SER A 36 -22.53 -7.02 -19.41
N VAL A 37 -23.02 -6.93 -20.65
CA VAL A 37 -22.70 -5.81 -21.57
C VAL A 37 -23.48 -4.54 -21.18
N GLU A 38 -24.65 -4.67 -20.56
CA GLU A 38 -25.46 -3.55 -20.08
C GLU A 38 -25.20 -3.20 -18.62
N TYR A 39 -24.62 -4.14 -17.87
CA TYR A 39 -24.24 -3.93 -16.48
C TYR A 39 -23.07 -2.94 -16.38
N LYS A 40 -23.41 -1.66 -16.24
CA LYS A 40 -22.49 -0.64 -15.73
C LYS A 40 -22.68 -0.60 -14.21
N PRO A 41 -21.82 -1.25 -13.40
CA PRO A 41 -21.90 -1.06 -11.96
C PRO A 41 -21.78 0.44 -11.69
N PRO A 42 -22.61 1.02 -10.80
CA PRO A 42 -22.46 2.40 -10.43
C PRO A 42 -21.04 2.58 -9.92
N LYS A 43 -20.25 3.41 -10.61
CA LYS A 43 -18.90 3.72 -10.17
C LYS A 43 -19.02 4.44 -8.83
N LYS A 44 -18.82 3.72 -7.73
CA LYS A 44 -18.70 4.34 -6.41
C LYS A 44 -17.56 5.37 -6.52
N PRO A 45 -17.81 6.65 -6.17
CA PRO A 45 -16.81 7.70 -6.35
C PRO A 45 -15.55 7.47 -5.50
N PHE A 46 -15.70 6.68 -4.43
CA PHE A 46 -14.64 6.24 -3.53
C PHE A 46 -14.95 4.85 -2.96
N VAL A 47 -13.94 4.22 -2.38
CA VAL A 47 -14.04 2.98 -1.58
C VAL A 47 -13.46 3.23 -0.21
N LYS A 48 -13.93 2.55 0.84
CA LYS A 48 -13.32 2.70 2.17
C LYS A 48 -12.13 1.76 2.32
N LEU A 49 -11.15 2.15 3.12
CA LEU A 49 -10.02 1.27 3.46
C LEU A 49 -10.49 -0.05 4.09
N LYS A 50 -11.54 0.00 4.92
CA LYS A 50 -12.17 -1.19 5.50
C LYS A 50 -12.65 -2.17 4.43
N ASP A 51 -13.29 -1.68 3.36
CA ASP A 51 -13.74 -2.52 2.24
C ASP A 51 -12.54 -3.21 1.56
N CYS A 52 -11.39 -2.52 1.47
CA CYS A 52 -10.16 -3.10 0.92
C CYS A 52 -9.59 -4.22 1.82
N ILE A 53 -9.63 -4.03 3.14
CA ILE A 53 -9.16 -5.04 4.11
C ILE A 53 -10.10 -6.25 4.11
N GLU A 54 -11.41 -6.03 4.07
CA GLU A 54 -12.40 -7.10 3.96
C GLU A 54 -12.16 -7.91 2.68
N LEU A 55 -11.98 -7.23 1.54
CA LEU A 55 -11.64 -7.89 0.27
C LEU A 55 -10.33 -8.70 0.37
N PHE A 56 -9.30 -8.16 1.03
CA PHE A 56 -8.03 -8.84 1.24
C PHE A 56 -8.17 -10.13 2.07
N THR A 57 -9.11 -10.16 3.02
CA THR A 57 -9.37 -11.34 3.88
C THR A 57 -10.45 -12.28 3.33
N THR A 58 -11.04 -11.94 2.19
CA THR A 58 -12.07 -12.75 1.55
C THR A 58 -11.44 -14.01 0.94
N LYS A 59 -12.20 -15.11 0.97
CA LYS A 59 -11.79 -16.39 0.38
C LYS A 59 -11.78 -16.27 -1.15
N GLU A 60 -10.66 -16.59 -1.79
CA GLU A 60 -10.47 -16.53 -3.24
C GLU A 60 -10.11 -17.91 -3.82
N LYS A 61 -10.52 -18.19 -5.06
CA LYS A 61 -10.13 -19.41 -5.77
C LYS A 61 -8.87 -19.11 -6.58
N LEU A 62 -7.85 -19.97 -6.44
CA LEU A 62 -6.62 -19.85 -7.22
C LEU A 62 -6.90 -20.04 -8.70
N GLY A 63 -6.22 -19.26 -9.53
CA GLY A 63 -6.30 -19.36 -10.98
C GLY A 63 -5.68 -20.65 -11.50
N ALA A 64 -5.85 -20.88 -12.81
CA ALA A 64 -5.27 -22.04 -13.47
C ALA A 64 -3.74 -21.94 -13.61
N GLU A 65 -3.21 -20.70 -13.59
CA GLU A 65 -1.79 -20.40 -13.78
C GLU A 65 -1.01 -20.35 -12.45
N ASP A 66 -1.70 -20.36 -11.30
CA ASP A 66 -1.13 -20.35 -9.94
C ASP A 66 -1.72 -21.44 -9.03
N PRO A 67 -1.79 -22.71 -9.46
CA PRO A 67 -2.41 -23.77 -8.68
C PRO A 67 -1.57 -24.16 -7.45
N TRP A 68 -2.25 -24.62 -6.40
CA TRP A 68 -1.60 -25.12 -5.20
C TRP A 68 -1.28 -26.60 -5.31
N TYR A 69 -0.06 -27.00 -4.95
CA TYR A 69 0.31 -28.40 -4.89
C TYR A 69 -0.29 -29.08 -3.65
N CYS A 70 -1.20 -30.02 -3.87
CA CYS A 70 -1.83 -30.76 -2.80
C CYS A 70 -0.95 -31.95 -2.37
N PRO A 71 -0.45 -32.00 -1.12
CA PRO A 71 0.42 -33.11 -0.66
C PRO A 71 -0.33 -34.44 -0.58
N ASN A 72 -1.66 -34.43 -0.44
CA ASN A 72 -2.49 -35.63 -0.37
C ASN A 72 -2.78 -36.21 -1.77
N CYS A 73 -3.16 -35.36 -2.72
CA CYS A 73 -3.43 -35.77 -4.11
C CYS A 73 -2.15 -35.98 -4.92
N LYS A 74 -1.02 -35.39 -4.47
CA LYS A 74 0.28 -35.36 -5.15
C LYS A 74 0.22 -34.72 -6.54
N GLU A 75 -0.59 -33.67 -6.68
CA GLU A 75 -0.79 -32.95 -7.93
C GLU A 75 -1.20 -31.49 -7.68
N HIS A 76 -1.10 -30.65 -8.71
CA HIS A 76 -1.51 -29.25 -8.66
C HIS A 76 -3.03 -29.12 -8.79
N GLN A 77 -3.63 -28.39 -7.86
CA GLN A 77 -5.07 -28.22 -7.73
C GLN A 77 -5.44 -26.74 -7.65
N GLN A 78 -6.57 -26.36 -8.26
CA GLN A 78 -7.16 -25.03 -8.09
C GLN A 78 -7.87 -24.94 -6.74
N ALA A 79 -7.05 -24.85 -5.69
CA ALA A 79 -7.51 -24.74 -4.32
C ALA A 79 -8.18 -23.38 -4.05
N THR A 80 -8.83 -23.29 -2.89
CA THR A 80 -9.34 -22.02 -2.39
C THR A 80 -8.42 -21.52 -1.27
N LYS A 81 -7.98 -20.26 -1.38
CA LYS A 81 -7.10 -19.59 -0.44
C LYS A 81 -7.88 -18.55 0.35
N LYS A 82 -7.51 -18.36 1.61
CA LYS A 82 -8.01 -17.28 2.45
C LYS A 82 -6.84 -16.75 3.29
N LEU A 83 -6.75 -15.44 3.46
CA LEU A 83 -5.81 -14.78 4.35
C LEU A 83 -6.59 -14.24 5.56
N ASP A 84 -6.09 -14.49 6.75
CA ASP A 84 -6.67 -14.00 8.00
C ASP A 84 -5.59 -13.27 8.81
N LEU A 85 -5.99 -12.23 9.55
CA LEU A 85 -5.08 -11.47 10.39
C LEU A 85 -5.13 -12.02 11.82
N TRP A 86 -4.00 -12.52 12.32
CA TRP A 86 -3.91 -13.08 13.69
C TRP A 86 -3.43 -12.05 14.73
N SER A 87 -2.45 -11.24 14.35
CA SER A 87 -1.90 -10.15 15.16
C SER A 87 -1.40 -9.03 14.24
N LEU A 88 -1.29 -7.81 14.77
CA LEU A 88 -0.85 -6.64 14.01
C LEU A 88 0.31 -5.91 14.71
N PRO A 89 1.24 -5.35 13.93
CA PRO A 89 2.44 -4.70 14.45
C PRO A 89 2.14 -3.33 15.09
N PRO A 90 3.00 -2.81 15.99
CA PRO A 90 2.91 -1.44 16.49
C PRO A 90 2.87 -0.38 15.37
N VAL A 91 3.63 -0.60 14.30
CA VAL A 91 3.59 0.22 13.08
C VAL A 91 3.02 -0.62 11.94
N LEU A 92 1.79 -0.29 11.53
CA LEU A 92 1.10 -0.94 10.43
C LEU A 92 1.35 -0.18 9.13
N VAL A 93 1.98 -0.84 8.16
CA VAL A 93 2.18 -0.31 6.81
C VAL A 93 1.14 -0.91 5.89
N VAL A 94 0.33 -0.06 5.26
CA VAL A 94 -0.74 -0.49 4.35
C VAL A 94 -0.44 0.00 2.94
N HIS A 95 -0.25 -0.93 2.03
CA HIS A 95 -0.02 -0.64 0.62
C HIS A 95 -1.31 -0.76 -0.19
N LEU A 96 -1.71 0.33 -0.85
CA LEU A 96 -2.82 0.33 -1.79
C LEU A 96 -2.29 -0.13 -3.16
N LYS A 97 -2.65 -1.36 -3.57
CA LYS A 97 -2.20 -1.99 -4.82
C LYS A 97 -2.86 -1.34 -6.05
N ARG A 98 -2.43 -0.12 -6.37
CA ARG A 98 -3.00 0.70 -7.47
C ARG A 98 -2.50 0.30 -8.85
N PHE A 99 -1.30 -0.26 -8.95
CA PHE A 99 -0.69 -0.59 -10.22
C PHE A 99 -1.13 -1.98 -10.69
N SER A 100 -1.63 -2.04 -11.91
CA SER A 100 -1.99 -3.29 -12.57
C SER A 100 -1.18 -3.47 -13.85
N TYR A 101 -0.70 -4.69 -14.05
CA TYR A 101 0.07 -5.09 -15.22
C TYR A 101 -0.71 -6.15 -16.00
N SER A 102 -1.03 -5.83 -17.25
CA SER A 102 -1.47 -6.81 -18.24
C SER A 102 -0.49 -6.83 -19.42
N ARG A 103 -0.53 -7.87 -20.25
CA ARG A 103 0.39 -8.00 -21.41
C ARG A 103 0.35 -6.80 -22.36
N TYR A 104 -0.76 -6.07 -22.43
CA TYR A 104 -0.99 -4.99 -23.39
C TYR A 104 -1.23 -3.62 -22.76
N MET A 105 -1.55 -3.58 -21.45
CA MET A 105 -1.95 -2.36 -20.76
C MET A 105 -1.30 -2.29 -19.38
N ARG A 106 -0.67 -1.16 -19.13
CA ARG A 106 -0.19 -0.74 -17.81
C ARG A 106 -1.15 0.32 -17.30
N ASP A 107 -1.77 0.06 -16.16
CA ASP A 107 -2.78 0.98 -15.63
C ASP A 107 -2.52 1.30 -14.15
N LYS A 108 -3.03 2.45 -13.72
CA LYS A 108 -3.03 2.89 -12.33
C LYS A 108 -4.47 3.17 -11.91
N LEU A 109 -4.90 2.50 -10.86
CA LEU A 109 -6.18 2.73 -10.22
C LEU A 109 -6.16 4.06 -9.46
N ASP A 110 -6.83 5.08 -10.01
CA ASP A 110 -7.03 6.41 -9.42
C ASP A 110 -8.31 6.50 -8.56
N THR A 111 -8.85 5.36 -8.12
CA THR A 111 -9.98 5.31 -7.18
C THR A 111 -9.62 6.00 -5.87
N LEU A 112 -10.46 6.91 -5.38
CA LEU A 112 -10.27 7.49 -4.06
C LEU A 112 -10.49 6.40 -3.01
N VAL A 113 -9.49 6.18 -2.15
CA VAL A 113 -9.63 5.30 -1.00
C VAL A 113 -9.79 6.21 0.21
N ASP A 114 -10.95 6.15 0.84
CA ASP A 114 -11.27 6.87 2.07
C ASP A 114 -10.67 6.10 3.26
N PHE A 115 -9.71 6.70 3.94
CA PHE A 115 -9.01 6.10 5.08
C PHE A 115 -9.01 7.07 6.27
N PRO A 116 -9.21 6.56 7.50
CA PRO A 116 -9.28 7.41 8.69
C PRO A 116 -7.88 7.91 9.10
N ILE A 117 -7.76 9.21 9.39
CA ILE A 117 -6.50 9.78 9.91
C ILE A 117 -6.31 9.38 11.38
N THR A 118 -7.40 9.25 12.14
CA THR A 118 -7.41 8.85 13.54
C THR A 118 -8.37 7.69 13.78
N ASP A 119 -8.10 6.87 14.80
CA ASP A 119 -8.99 5.79 15.24
C ASP A 119 -9.33 4.74 14.16
N LEU A 120 -8.34 4.33 13.35
CA LEU A 120 -8.47 3.14 12.53
C LEU A 120 -8.60 1.91 13.44
N ASP A 121 -9.82 1.40 13.58
CA ASP A 121 -10.10 0.19 14.35
C ASP A 121 -9.92 -1.05 13.46
N MET A 122 -8.89 -1.83 13.76
CA MET A 122 -8.55 -3.08 13.08
C MET A 122 -9.06 -4.32 13.83
N SER A 123 -9.67 -4.14 15.00
CA SER A 123 -10.02 -5.25 15.91
C SER A 123 -10.99 -6.23 15.26
N GLU A 124 -11.89 -5.74 14.41
CA GLU A 124 -12.89 -6.58 13.71
C GLU A 124 -12.29 -7.53 12.66
N PHE A 125 -11.09 -7.24 12.16
CA PHE A 125 -10.41 -8.06 11.15
C PHE A 125 -9.49 -9.12 11.77
N LEU A 126 -9.34 -9.13 13.10
CA LEU A 126 -8.50 -10.07 13.82
C LEU A 126 -9.27 -11.32 14.22
N ILE A 127 -8.76 -12.50 13.84
CA ILE A 127 -9.38 -13.78 14.23
C ILE A 127 -8.97 -14.26 15.62
N ASN A 128 -7.96 -13.64 16.23
CA ASN A 128 -7.50 -13.99 17.57
C ASN A 128 -8.43 -13.36 18.64
N PRO A 129 -9.16 -14.16 19.43
CA PRO A 129 -10.10 -13.64 20.43
C PRO A 129 -9.42 -12.88 21.58
N ASN A 130 -8.11 -13.05 21.76
CA ASN A 130 -7.33 -12.44 22.83
C ASN A 130 -6.53 -11.22 22.38
N ALA A 131 -6.68 -10.75 21.14
CA ALA A 131 -5.83 -9.67 20.60
C ALA A 131 -6.07 -8.30 21.27
N GLY A 132 -7.19 -8.12 21.97
CA GLY A 132 -7.58 -6.83 22.55
C GLY A 132 -7.86 -5.77 21.49
N PRO A 133 -8.17 -4.53 21.90
CA PRO A 133 -8.42 -3.42 20.96
C PRO A 133 -7.18 -3.08 20.14
N CYS A 134 -7.33 -3.01 18.82
CA CYS A 134 -6.27 -2.66 17.87
C CYS A 134 -6.62 -1.37 17.12
N ARG A 135 -6.34 -0.22 17.74
CA ARG A 135 -6.60 1.11 17.18
C ARG A 135 -5.32 1.80 16.72
N TYR A 136 -5.38 2.46 15.57
CA TYR A 136 -4.23 3.14 14.98
C TYR A 136 -4.53 4.58 14.58
N ASN A 137 -3.51 5.42 14.63
CA ASN A 137 -3.50 6.77 14.06
C ASN A 137 -2.51 6.84 12.90
N LEU A 138 -2.88 7.52 11.83
CA LEU A 138 -2.03 7.74 10.68
C LEU A 138 -0.88 8.68 11.07
N ILE A 139 0.34 8.31 10.69
CA ILE A 139 1.56 9.08 10.95
C ILE A 139 2.24 9.55 9.67
N ALA A 140 2.05 8.84 8.56
CA ALA A 140 2.56 9.26 7.26
C ALA A 140 1.76 8.66 6.09
N VAL A 141 1.85 9.31 4.93
CA VAL A 141 1.33 8.86 3.65
C VAL A 141 2.40 9.07 2.59
N SER A 142 2.76 8.02 1.86
CA SER A 142 3.46 8.16 0.58
C SER A 142 2.43 8.34 -0.51
N ASN A 143 2.55 9.43 -1.25
CA ASN A 143 1.70 9.79 -2.38
C ASN A 143 2.39 9.44 -3.69
N HIS A 144 1.62 9.09 -4.72
CA HIS A 144 2.12 8.91 -6.07
C HIS A 144 1.24 9.64 -7.10
N TYR A 145 1.87 10.52 -7.87
CA TYR A 145 1.28 11.24 -8.99
C TYR A 145 1.81 10.69 -10.31
N GLY A 146 1.01 10.78 -11.37
CA GLY A 146 1.35 10.16 -12.66
C GLY A 146 1.02 8.67 -12.72
N GLY A 147 1.57 8.00 -13.73
CA GLY A 147 1.24 6.62 -14.09
C GLY A 147 2.46 5.70 -14.10
N MET A 148 2.32 4.49 -14.66
CA MET A 148 3.39 3.48 -14.62
C MET A 148 4.60 3.81 -15.52
N GLY A 149 4.46 4.70 -16.50
CA GLY A 149 5.55 5.12 -17.39
C GLY A 149 6.39 6.30 -16.86
N GLY A 150 6.02 6.85 -15.70
CA GLY A 150 6.63 8.03 -15.11
C GLY A 150 5.68 8.64 -14.09
N GLY A 151 6.22 8.98 -12.94
CA GLY A 151 5.45 9.52 -11.83
C GLY A 151 6.35 10.25 -10.84
N HIS A 152 5.71 10.84 -9.84
CA HIS A 152 6.37 11.61 -8.80
C HIS A 152 5.86 11.16 -7.43
N TYR A 153 6.78 10.94 -6.50
CA TYR A 153 6.47 10.54 -5.14
C TYR A 153 6.68 11.71 -4.19
N THR A 154 5.70 11.93 -3.32
CA THR A 154 5.80 12.91 -2.23
C THR A 154 5.29 12.27 -0.94
N ALA A 155 5.43 12.95 0.19
CA ALA A 155 4.96 12.44 1.46
C ALA A 155 4.18 13.48 2.26
N PHE A 156 3.13 13.04 2.93
CA PHE A 156 2.63 13.72 4.13
C PHE A 156 3.19 12.99 5.34
N ALA A 157 3.69 13.71 6.34
CA ALA A 157 4.06 13.12 7.62
C ALA A 157 3.68 14.03 8.78
N LYS A 158 3.24 13.42 9.88
CA LYS A 158 2.95 14.11 11.13
C LYS A 158 4.24 14.21 11.93
N ASN A 159 4.71 15.41 12.18
CA ASN A 159 5.87 15.64 13.03
C ASN A 159 5.49 15.25 14.47
N LYS A 160 6.30 14.37 15.08
CA LYS A 160 6.08 13.86 16.43
C LYS A 160 6.28 14.93 17.51
N ASP A 161 7.08 15.96 17.24
CA ASP A 161 7.50 16.93 18.25
C ASP A 161 6.45 18.05 18.43
N ASP A 162 5.80 18.49 17.34
CA ASP A 162 4.77 19.54 17.37
C ASP A 162 3.35 19.05 17.05
N GLY A 163 3.21 17.78 16.64
CA GLY A 163 1.94 17.17 16.26
C GLY A 163 1.32 17.71 14.97
N LYS A 164 2.06 18.46 14.15
CA LYS A 164 1.55 19.07 12.90
C LYS A 164 1.89 18.24 11.69
N TRP A 165 1.06 18.36 10.65
CA TRP A 165 1.30 17.72 9.37
C TRP A 165 2.18 18.59 8.47
N TYR A 166 3.08 17.94 7.77
CA TYR A 166 3.95 18.55 6.78
C TYR A 166 3.88 17.77 5.47
N TYR A 167 4.00 18.49 4.35
CA TYR A 167 4.14 17.96 3.01
C TYR A 167 5.60 18.05 2.58
N PHE A 168 6.15 16.92 2.16
CA PHE A 168 7.53 16.75 1.73
C PHE A 168 7.54 16.43 0.24
N ASP A 169 8.12 17.32 -0.54
CA ASP A 169 8.25 17.23 -1.99
C ASP A 169 9.73 17.45 -2.35
N ASP A 170 10.47 16.33 -2.43
CA ASP A 170 11.93 16.29 -2.56
C ASP A 170 12.63 17.18 -1.51
N SER A 171 13.24 18.29 -1.96
CA SER A 171 13.94 19.24 -1.10
C SER A 171 13.03 20.29 -0.43
N SER A 172 11.74 20.29 -0.76
CA SER A 172 10.78 21.28 -0.26
C SER A 172 9.91 20.70 0.85
N VAL A 173 9.76 21.46 1.94
CA VAL A 173 8.88 21.12 3.05
C VAL A 173 7.92 22.27 3.31
N SER A 174 6.63 21.97 3.39
CA SER A 174 5.59 22.93 3.72
C SER A 174 4.62 22.38 4.76
N THR A 175 3.93 23.24 5.49
CA THR A 175 2.86 22.82 6.41
C THR A 175 1.65 22.31 5.62
N ALA A 176 0.98 21.28 6.13
CA ALA A 176 -0.21 20.70 5.53
C ALA A 176 -1.36 20.63 6.53
N SER A 177 -2.59 20.65 6.02
CA SER A 177 -3.80 20.43 6.80
C SER A 177 -4.38 19.03 6.55
N GLU A 178 -5.15 18.52 7.50
CA GLU A 178 -5.66 17.13 7.45
C GLU A 178 -6.59 16.86 6.25
N ASP A 179 -7.29 17.88 5.75
CA ASP A 179 -8.16 17.79 4.57
C ASP A 179 -7.39 17.50 3.27
N GLN A 180 -6.07 17.70 3.25
CA GLN A 180 -5.23 17.45 2.08
C GLN A 180 -4.70 16.01 2.02
N ILE A 181 -4.75 15.28 3.14
CA ILE A 181 -4.09 13.99 3.31
C ILE A 181 -4.83 12.88 2.55
N VAL A 182 -6.15 12.84 2.68
CA VAL A 182 -6.99 11.84 2.03
C VAL A 182 -7.21 12.22 0.57
N SER A 183 -6.44 11.61 -0.32
CA SER A 183 -6.48 11.91 -1.75
C SER A 183 -6.30 10.65 -2.61
N LYS A 184 -6.60 10.78 -3.91
CA LYS A 184 -6.35 9.72 -4.90
C LYS A 184 -4.87 9.38 -5.05
N ALA A 185 -3.98 10.27 -4.63
CA ALA A 185 -2.53 10.08 -4.71
C ALA A 185 -2.01 9.13 -3.63
N ALA A 186 -2.71 8.98 -2.50
CA ALA A 186 -2.28 8.13 -1.40
C ALA A 186 -2.00 6.69 -1.88
N TYR A 187 -0.78 6.20 -1.62
CA TYR A 187 -0.28 4.93 -2.15
C TYR A 187 0.16 3.98 -1.04
N VAL A 188 0.94 4.47 -0.07
CA VAL A 188 1.30 3.71 1.13
C VAL A 188 0.92 4.52 2.37
N LEU A 189 0.18 3.89 3.28
CA LEU A 189 -0.27 4.49 4.53
C LEU A 189 0.55 3.92 5.68
N PHE A 190 1.00 4.78 6.59
CA PHE A 190 1.75 4.39 7.78
C PHE A 190 0.93 4.73 9.01
N TYR A 191 0.61 3.71 9.81
CA TYR A 191 -0.24 3.79 10.98
C TYR A 191 0.53 3.38 12.23
N GLN A 192 0.43 4.16 13.32
CA GLN A 192 0.97 3.83 14.64
C GLN A 192 -0.15 3.38 15.56
N ARG A 193 0.05 2.26 16.27
CA ARG A 193 -0.91 1.74 17.26
C ARG A 193 -0.95 2.65 18.49
N GLN A 194 -2.15 3.00 18.93
CA GLN A 194 -2.35 4.02 19.97
C GLN A 194 -1.75 3.66 21.34
N ASP A 195 -1.72 2.38 21.68
CA ASP A 195 -1.15 1.82 22.91
C ASP A 195 0.39 1.67 22.87
N THR A 196 1.04 2.03 21.75
CA THR A 196 2.50 1.93 21.56
C THR A 196 3.17 3.29 21.37
N PHE A 197 2.48 4.37 21.73
CA PHE A 197 2.96 5.75 21.53
C PHE A 197 4.23 6.09 22.32
N SER A 198 4.48 5.42 23.45
CA SER A 198 5.71 5.55 24.25
C SER A 198 6.86 4.65 23.78
N GLY A 199 6.71 4.06 22.60
CA GLY A 199 7.64 3.10 22.03
C GLY A 199 6.99 1.73 21.81
N THR A 200 7.52 1.01 20.83
CA THR A 200 7.14 -0.38 20.52
C THR A 200 7.66 -1.36 21.56
N GLY A 201 8.65 -0.95 22.37
CA GLY A 201 9.45 -1.80 23.23
C GLY A 201 10.35 -2.79 22.46
N PHE A 202 10.31 -2.73 21.13
CA PHE A 202 11.03 -3.61 20.19
C PHE A 202 12.37 -3.00 19.77
N PHE A 203 12.44 -1.67 19.68
CA PHE A 203 13.68 -0.96 19.35
C PHE A 203 14.44 -0.53 20.62
N PRO A 204 15.78 -0.59 20.65
CA PRO A 204 16.58 -0.23 21.82
C PRO A 204 16.29 1.19 22.36
N LEU A 205 16.02 2.14 21.46
CA LEU A 205 15.71 3.54 21.80
C LEU A 205 14.36 3.71 22.53
N ASP A 206 13.44 2.73 22.44
CA ASP A 206 12.17 2.75 23.17
C ASP A 206 12.33 2.33 24.65
N ARG A 207 13.47 1.72 25.01
CA ARG A 207 13.73 1.27 26.39
C ARG A 207 14.33 2.34 27.28
N GLU A 208 14.95 3.37 26.71
CA GLU A 208 15.66 4.40 27.49
C GLU A 208 14.70 5.38 28.19
N THR A 209 13.47 5.53 27.71
CA THR A 209 12.46 6.44 28.28
C THR A 209 11.83 5.96 29.59
N LYS A 210 12.03 4.70 30.00
CA LYS A 210 11.49 4.19 31.29
C LYS A 210 12.39 4.44 32.51
N GLY A 211 13.52 5.14 32.35
CA GLY A 211 14.54 5.31 33.40
C GLY A 211 14.61 6.66 34.12
N ALA A 212 13.68 7.60 33.90
CA ALA A 212 13.77 8.92 34.55
C ALA A 212 12.42 9.39 35.13
N SER A 213 12.05 8.80 36.27
CA SER A 213 11.03 9.38 37.16
C SER A 213 11.63 9.58 38.55
N ALA A 214 11.96 10.85 38.83
CA ALA A 214 11.99 11.55 40.12
C ALA A 214 12.49 10.79 41.38
N ALA A 215 13.73 11.07 41.77
CA ALA A 215 14.13 11.16 43.18
C ALA A 215 15.04 12.39 43.37
N ALA A 216 14.81 13.11 44.46
CA ALA A 216 15.35 14.43 44.75
C ALA A 216 16.80 14.43 45.27
N GLY A 217 17.55 15.51 44.96
CA GLY A 217 18.48 16.19 45.88
C GLY A 217 19.89 15.63 46.16
N ILE A 218 20.90 16.14 45.41
CA ILE A 218 22.21 16.79 45.81
C ILE A 218 23.15 16.10 46.86
N PRO A 219 24.52 16.22 46.84
CA PRO A 219 25.50 16.67 45.83
C PRO A 219 26.69 15.71 45.54
N LEU A 220 27.39 16.04 44.43
CA LEU A 220 28.82 15.90 44.11
C LEU A 220 29.77 15.27 45.16
N GLU A 221 30.48 14.21 44.75
CA GLU A 221 31.91 14.02 45.05
C GLU A 221 32.62 13.57 43.77
N SER A 222 33.76 14.21 43.53
CA SER A 222 34.79 13.88 42.55
C SER A 222 35.38 12.50 42.83
N ASP A 223 35.79 11.78 41.78
CA ASP A 223 37.14 11.22 41.74
C ASP A 223 37.50 10.87 40.29
N GLU A 224 38.65 11.42 39.90
CA GLU A 224 39.42 11.00 38.73
C GLU A 224 39.90 9.56 38.98
N ASP A 225 39.81 8.70 37.97
CA ASP A 225 40.95 7.82 37.68
C ASP A 225 40.89 7.30 36.24
N SER A 226 41.92 7.70 35.52
CA SER A 226 42.41 7.15 34.26
C SER A 226 42.61 5.63 34.35
N ASN A 227 42.29 4.92 33.27
CA ASN A 227 43.23 3.96 32.70
C ASN A 227 42.85 3.61 31.26
N ASP A 228 43.73 4.00 30.35
CA ASP A 228 43.88 3.45 29.01
C ASP A 228 44.09 1.94 29.09
N ASN A 229 43.48 1.20 28.15
CA ASN A 229 44.18 0.13 27.46
C ASN A 229 43.46 -0.22 26.17
N ASP A 230 44.18 0.02 25.08
CA ASP A 230 43.96 -0.49 23.74
C ASP A 230 43.73 -2.00 23.73
N ASN A 231 42.91 -2.47 22.79
CA ASN A 231 43.30 -3.56 21.88
C ASN A 231 42.30 -3.67 20.73
N ASP A 232 42.81 -3.34 19.54
CA ASP A 232 42.26 -3.70 18.23
C ASP A 232 42.09 -5.22 18.10
N ILE A 233 40.91 -5.67 17.66
CA ILE A 233 40.80 -6.85 16.78
C ILE A 233 39.67 -6.60 15.77
N GLU A 234 40.10 -6.39 14.52
CA GLU A 234 39.31 -6.53 13.31
C GLU A 234 38.68 -7.94 13.25
N ASN A 235 37.40 -8.05 12.93
CA ASN A 235 36.97 -9.17 12.10
C ASN A 235 35.73 -8.82 11.29
N GLU A 236 35.96 -8.67 9.99
CA GLU A 236 34.95 -8.78 8.95
C GLU A 236 34.29 -10.17 9.02
N ASN A 237 32.97 -10.22 8.87
CA ASN A 237 32.35 -11.25 8.02
C ASN A 237 30.93 -10.84 7.64
N CYS A 238 30.85 -10.27 6.44
CA CYS A 238 29.65 -10.20 5.63
C CYS A 238 29.32 -11.62 5.15
N MET A 239 28.14 -12.14 5.47
CA MET A 239 27.57 -13.29 4.78
C MET A 239 26.14 -12.99 4.32
N HIS A 240 26.02 -13.00 2.98
CA HIS A 240 24.80 -13.15 2.20
C HIS A 240 24.25 -14.58 2.30
N THR A 241 23.01 -14.73 1.80
CA THR A 241 22.26 -15.95 1.40
C THR A 241 21.39 -16.56 2.50
N ASN A 242 20.12 -16.91 2.28
CA ASN A 242 19.29 -17.09 1.07
C ASN A 242 17.90 -16.46 1.25
#